data_AF-A0A496LSI1-F1
#
_entry.id   AF-A0A496LSI1-F1
#
_cell.length_a   1.000
_cell.length_b   1.000
_cell.length_c   1.000
_cell.angle_alpha   90.00
_cell.angle_beta   90.00
_cell.angle_gamma   90.00
#
_symmetry.space_group_name_H-M   'P 1'
#
loop_
_entity.id
_entity.type
_entity.pdbx_description
1 polymer ?
#
loop_
_entity_poly.entity_id
_entity_poly.type
_entity_poly.pdbx_seq_one_letter_code
_entity_poly.pdbx_strand_id
1 'polypeptide(L)'
;MNESEKQEVEKNIKELLAARAEFFKFLDERVPKIADTDVFDFERAGAASLKEVYAKFYGYDYAARKLLPYLYRTYGLDFDV
;
A
#
# COMPACT_ATOMS: atom_id res chain seq x y z
N MET A 1 -17.39 2.20 -17.67
CA MET A 1 -17.55 2.11 -16.21
C MET A 1 -18.89 2.70 -15.84
N ASN A 2 -19.76 1.93 -15.18
CA ASN A 2 -21.04 2.45 -14.69
C ASN A 2 -20.86 3.18 -13.34
N GLU A 3 -21.89 3.88 -12.88
CA GLU A 3 -21.81 4.72 -11.67
C GLU A 3 -21.51 3.90 -10.39
N SER A 4 -22.02 2.67 -10.31
CA SER A 4 -21.75 1.76 -9.17
C SER A 4 -20.28 1.35 -9.12
N GLU A 5 -19.70 0.96 -10.26
CA GLU A 5 -18.29 0.62 -10.37
C GLU A 5 -17.39 1.81 -10.00
N LYS A 6 -17.75 3.02 -10.44
CA LYS A 6 -17.01 4.25 -10.10
C LYS A 6 -16.98 4.48 -8.59
N GLN A 7 -18.12 4.32 -7.91
CA GLN A 7 -18.22 4.46 -6.45
C GLN A 7 -17.38 3.40 -5.72
N GLU A 8 -17.36 2.16 -6.22
CA GLU A 8 -16.56 1.09 -5.65
C GLU A 8 -15.06 1.33 -5.84
N VAL A 9 -14.63 1.78 -7.02
CA VAL A 9 -13.24 2.18 -7.27
C VAL A 9 -12.83 3.35 -6.38
N GLU A 10 -13.67 4.37 -6.22
CA GLU A 10 -13.39 5.50 -5.33
C GLU A 10 -13.22 5.04 -3.87
N LYS A 11 -14.07 4.14 -3.39
CA LYS A 11 -13.94 3.53 -2.06
C LYS A 11 -12.62 2.76 -1.94
N ASN A 12 -12.28 1.91 -2.91
CA ASN A 12 -11.05 1.13 -2.88
C ASN A 12 -9.78 2.02 -2.93
N ILE A 13 -9.82 3.15 -3.65
CA ILE A 13 -8.73 4.14 -3.64
C ILE A 13 -8.57 4.75 -2.25
N LYS A 14 -9.67 5.14 -1.58
CA LYS A 14 -9.61 5.67 -0.20
C LYS A 14 -9.02 4.64 0.78
N GLU A 15 -9.42 3.38 0.67
CA GLU A 15 -8.85 2.28 1.45
C GLU A 15 -7.35 2.09 1.19
N LEU A 16 -6.91 2.14 -0.08
CA LEU A 16 -5.50 2.08 -0.47
C LEU A 16 -4.69 3.22 0.16
N LEU A 17 -5.18 4.46 0.03
CA LEU A 17 -4.47 5.63 0.55
C LEU A 17 -4.34 5.60 2.07
N ALA A 18 -5.39 5.15 2.77
CA ALA A 18 -5.36 4.98 4.23
C ALA A 18 -4.35 3.89 4.64
N ALA A 19 -4.40 2.70 4.01
CA ALA A 19 -3.48 1.60 4.31
C ALA A 19 -2.02 1.98 3.99
N ARG A 20 -1.79 2.71 2.89
CA ARG A 20 -0.48 3.26 2.55
C ARG A 20 0.01 4.22 3.64
N ALA A 21 -0.82 5.18 4.05
CA ALA A 21 -0.43 6.14 5.09
C ALA A 21 -0.07 5.45 6.41
N GLU A 22 -0.84 4.43 6.83
CA GLU A 22 -0.53 3.65 8.02
C GLU A 22 0.78 2.88 7.91
N PHE A 23 1.07 2.26 6.76
CA PHE A 23 2.30 1.51 6.55
C PHE A 23 3.53 2.43 6.60
N PHE A 24 3.48 3.57 5.91
CA PHE A 24 4.59 4.53 5.93
C PHE A 24 4.77 5.19 7.30
N LYS A 25 3.67 5.51 8.01
CA LYS A 25 3.76 5.99 9.41
C LYS A 25 4.45 4.96 10.31
N PHE A 26 4.11 3.68 10.17
CA PHE A 26 4.75 2.61 10.94
C PHE A 26 6.27 2.55 10.71
N LEU A 27 6.71 2.79 9.46
CA LEU A 27 8.12 2.86 9.09
C LEU A 27 8.80 4.12 9.63
N ASP A 28 8.20 5.30 9.47
CA ASP A 28 8.72 6.58 9.99
C ASP A 28 8.96 6.53 11.50
N GLU A 29 8.10 5.83 12.26
CA GLU A 29 8.26 5.66 13.71
C GLU A 29 9.45 4.76 14.12
N ARG A 30 9.98 3.93 13.22
CA ARG A 30 10.93 2.85 13.55
C ARG A 30 12.25 2.92 12.78
N VAL A 31 12.23 3.54 11.62
CA VAL A 31 13.36 3.57 10.69
C VAL A 31 13.79 5.02 10.53
N PRO A 32 15.01 5.38 10.98
CA PRO A 32 15.57 6.70 10.74
C PRO A 32 15.59 7.00 9.24
N LYS A 33 15.57 8.28 8.87
CA LYS A 33 15.81 8.71 7.50
C LYS A 33 17.29 9.00 7.27
N ILE A 34 17.77 8.77 6.06
CA ILE A 34 19.08 9.26 5.62
C ILE A 34 19.03 10.80 5.66
N ALA A 35 20.05 11.42 6.24
CA ALA A 35 20.12 12.86 6.49
C ALA A 35 19.69 13.68 5.25
N ASP A 36 18.81 14.64 5.45
CA ASP A 36 18.26 15.55 4.44
C ASP A 36 17.50 14.87 3.28
N THR A 37 17.03 13.64 3.46
CA THR A 37 16.21 12.91 2.48
C THR A 37 14.96 12.28 3.11
N ASP A 38 14.02 11.85 2.25
CA ASP A 38 12.87 11.03 2.64
C ASP A 38 13.13 9.51 2.57
N VAL A 39 14.38 9.10 2.36
CA VAL A 39 14.75 7.69 2.22
C VAL A 39 14.99 7.06 3.59
N PHE A 40 14.37 5.90 3.84
CA PHE A 40 14.58 5.12 5.05
C PHE A 40 15.99 4.51 5.10
N ASP A 41 16.66 4.69 6.22
CA ASP A 41 17.95 4.10 6.55
C ASP A 41 17.75 2.80 7.34
N PHE A 42 17.54 1.70 6.61
CA PHE A 42 17.32 0.38 7.21
C PHE A 42 18.58 -0.21 7.85
N GLU A 43 19.78 0.25 7.48
CA GLU A 43 21.04 -0.13 8.15
C GLU A 43 21.10 0.40 9.58
N ARG A 44 20.37 1.48 9.86
CA ARG A 44 20.23 2.09 11.20
C ARG A 44 18.88 1.81 11.85
N ALA A 45 18.05 0.93 11.26
CA ALA A 45 16.78 0.54 11.86
C ALA A 45 17.01 -0.26 13.15
N GLY A 46 16.16 -0.01 14.15
CA GLY A 46 16.08 -0.90 15.32
C GLY A 46 15.50 -2.26 14.94
N ALA A 47 15.64 -3.24 15.86
CA ALA A 47 14.96 -4.52 15.70
C ALA A 47 13.43 -4.32 15.67
N ALA A 48 12.75 -4.89 14.68
CA ALA A 48 11.31 -4.85 14.52
C ALA A 48 10.74 -6.27 14.41
N SER A 49 9.50 -6.46 14.87
CA SER A 49 8.78 -7.72 14.69
C SER A 49 8.39 -7.88 13.22
N LEU A 50 8.94 -8.90 12.55
CA LEU A 50 8.56 -9.23 11.17
C LEU A 50 7.05 -9.50 11.04
N LYS A 51 6.40 -9.99 12.10
CA LYS A 51 4.95 -10.19 12.13
C LYS A 51 4.18 -8.87 12.02
N GLU A 52 4.64 -7.83 12.71
CA GLU A 52 4.01 -6.50 12.67
C GLU A 52 4.25 -5.82 11.32
N VAL A 53 5.49 -5.88 10.83
CA VAL A 53 5.86 -5.36 9.49
C VAL A 53 4.99 -6.03 8.43
N TYR A 54 4.90 -7.37 8.46
CA TYR A 54 4.09 -8.15 7.52
C TYR A 54 2.61 -7.78 7.60
N ALA A 55 2.04 -7.64 8.80
CA ALA A 55 0.63 -7.29 8.95
C ALA A 55 0.29 -5.92 8.31
N LYS A 56 1.14 -4.91 8.50
CA LYS A 56 0.94 -3.59 7.90
C LYS A 56 1.19 -3.60 6.39
N PHE A 57 2.24 -4.27 5.93
CA PHE A 57 2.52 -4.44 4.51
C PHE A 57 1.37 -5.18 3.79
N TYR A 58 0.90 -6.29 4.36
CA TYR A 58 -0.19 -7.09 3.79
C TYR A 58 -1.48 -6.29 3.65
N GLY A 59 -1.80 -5.43 4.63
CA GLY A 59 -2.96 -4.54 4.53
C GLY A 59 -2.84 -3.56 3.36
N TYR A 60 -1.66 -2.98 3.15
CA TYR A 60 -1.39 -2.10 2.02
C TYR A 60 -1.46 -2.84 0.67
N ASP A 61 -0.79 -3.99 0.56
CA ASP A 61 -0.81 -4.84 -0.64
C ASP A 61 -2.23 -5.32 -0.99
N TYR A 62 -2.99 -5.76 0.01
CA TYR A 62 -4.37 -6.20 -0.18
C TYR A 62 -5.26 -5.09 -0.74
N ALA A 63 -5.12 -3.86 -0.21
CA ALA A 63 -5.86 -2.71 -0.72
C ALA A 63 -5.46 -2.37 -2.18
N ALA A 64 -4.18 -2.53 -2.54
CA ALA A 64 -3.72 -2.33 -3.91
C ALA A 64 -4.30 -3.39 -4.86
N ARG A 65 -4.30 -4.67 -4.46
CA ARG A 65 -4.83 -5.78 -5.26
C ARG A 65 -6.31 -5.65 -5.57
N LYS A 66 -7.11 -5.03 -4.70
CA LYS A 66 -8.53 -4.73 -4.99
C LYS A 66 -8.73 -3.85 -6.22
N LEU A 67 -7.75 -3.04 -6.60
CA LEU A 67 -7.85 -2.16 -7.78
C LEU A 67 -7.48 -2.86 -9.08
N LEU A 68 -6.68 -3.93 -9.03
CA LEU A 68 -6.17 -4.63 -10.22
C LEU A 68 -7.29 -5.13 -11.14
N PRO A 69 -8.37 -5.78 -10.67
CA PRO A 69 -9.44 -6.23 -11.56
C PRO A 69 -10.11 -5.09 -12.35
N TYR A 70 -10.22 -3.89 -11.76
CA TYR A 70 -10.80 -2.73 -12.46
C TYR A 70 -9.86 -2.20 -13.53
N LEU A 71 -8.55 -2.15 -13.25
CA LEU A 71 -7.53 -1.77 -14.21
C LEU A 71 -7.50 -2.77 -15.38
N TYR A 72 -7.51 -4.06 -15.08
CA TYR A 72 -7.50 -5.12 -16.08
C TYR A 72 -8.71 -5.04 -16.99
N ARG A 73 -9.93 -4.93 -16.43
CA ARG A 73 -11.15 -4.75 -17.23
C ARG A 73 -11.14 -3.47 -18.06
N THR A 74 -10.64 -2.37 -17.50
CA THR A 74 -10.64 -1.06 -18.16
C THR A 74 -9.71 -1.03 -19.38
N TYR A 75 -8.56 -1.71 -19.28
CA TYR A 75 -7.55 -1.74 -20.32
C TYR A 75 -7.54 -3.04 -21.15
N GLY A 76 -8.49 -3.96 -20.90
CA GLY A 76 -8.56 -5.25 -21.58
C GLY A 76 -7.33 -6.13 -21.36
N LEU A 77 -6.73 -6.05 -20.17
CA LEU A 77 -5.54 -6.81 -19.81
C LEU A 77 -5.94 -8.15 -19.19
N ASP A 78 -5.19 -9.19 -19.50
CA ASP A 78 -5.33 -10.52 -18.91
C ASP A 78 -3.95 -10.95 -18.41
N PHE A 79 -3.80 -10.98 -17.08
CA PHE A 79 -2.59 -11.44 -16.43
C PHE A 79 -2.93 -12.69 -15.63
N ASP A 80 -2.19 -13.76 -15.87
CA ASP A 80 -2.20 -14.94 -15.03
C ASP A 80 -1.32 -14.64 -13.82
N VAL A 81 -1.94 -14.39 -12.66
CA VAL A 81 -1.25 -13.97 -11.42
C VAL A 81 -1.47 -14.97 -10.31
#